data_AF-A0A9D7KP63-F1
#
_entry.id   AF-A0A9D7KP63-F1
#
_cell.length_a   1.000
_cell.length_b   1.000
_cell.length_c   1.000
_cell.angle_alpha   90.00
_cell.angle_beta   90.00
_cell.angle_gamma   90.00
#
_symmetry.space_group_name_H-M   'P 1'
#
loop_
_entity.id
_entity.type
_entity.pdbx_description
1 polymer ?
#
loop_
_entity_poly.entity_id
_entity_poly.type
_entity_poly.pdbx_seq_one_letter_code
_entity_poly.pdbx_strand_id
1 'polypeptide(L)'
;MAMKNNPELSEHHSSLAKSMIELTDAERYPNPAINFSWENLGSSGETAGEWVVGGSMPLNFIWERKYNIESKKYLIDAQKLLLDQAKRDLAFRLKKAYLNYHYHEELVKIYDSTVTLFEEIMRTSGLKLSAGDISHYELQRIQMETKKYRK
;
A
#
# COMPACT_ATOMS: atom_id res chain seq x y z
N MET A 1 -11.37 7.51 -9.18
CA MET A 1 -11.79 7.17 -7.80
C MET A 1 -10.69 6.51 -6.97
N ALA A 2 -9.98 5.49 -7.46
CA ALA A 2 -8.96 4.78 -6.67
C ALA A 2 -7.79 5.66 -6.16
N MET A 3 -7.32 6.65 -6.91
CA MET A 3 -6.23 7.53 -6.47
C MET A 3 -6.63 8.49 -5.34
N LYS A 4 -7.93 8.78 -5.16
CA LYS A 4 -8.40 9.77 -4.16
C LYS A 4 -8.68 9.14 -2.79
N ASN A 5 -8.99 7.85 -2.75
CA ASN A 5 -9.43 7.14 -1.54
C ASN A 5 -8.52 5.96 -1.16
N ASN A 6 -7.27 5.93 -1.64
CA ASN A 6 -6.33 4.86 -1.28
C ASN A 6 -5.65 5.17 0.07
N PRO A 7 -5.84 4.32 1.11
CA PRO A 7 -5.16 4.49 2.40
C PRO A 7 -3.62 4.57 2.30
N GLU A 8 -3.03 3.80 1.38
CA GLU A 8 -1.58 3.76 1.13
C GLU A 8 -1.06 5.12 0.65
N LEU A 9 -1.78 5.79 -0.26
CA LEU A 9 -1.41 7.13 -0.70
C LEU A 9 -1.59 8.17 0.41
N SER A 10 -2.62 8.01 1.24
CA SER A 10 -2.85 8.89 2.39
C SER A 10 -1.72 8.80 3.42
N GLU A 11 -1.15 7.62 3.63
CA GLU A 11 0.00 7.40 4.49
C GLU A 11 1.25 8.13 3.96
N HIS A 12 1.53 8.02 2.65
CA HIS A 12 2.63 8.74 2.02
C HIS A 12 2.45 10.27 2.08
N HIS A 13 1.21 10.76 1.91
CA HIS A 13 0.91 12.17 2.09
C HIS A 13 1.14 12.66 3.52
N SER A 14 0.73 11.86 4.51
CA SER A 14 0.94 12.18 5.93
C SER A 14 2.42 12.16 6.29
N SER A 15 3.18 11.21 5.74
CA SER A 15 4.63 11.13 5.92
C SER A 15 5.35 12.35 5.33
N LEU A 16 4.97 12.78 4.13
CA LEU A 16 5.49 14.00 3.52
C LEU A 16 5.16 15.25 4.35
N ALA A 17 3.91 15.36 4.82
CA ALA A 17 3.47 16.46 5.68
C ALA A 17 4.27 16.50 7.00
N LYS A 18 4.51 15.34 7.61
CA LYS A 18 5.37 15.22 8.79
C LYS A 18 6.79 15.71 8.51
N SER A 19 7.40 15.30 7.39
CA SER A 19 8.74 15.77 7.02
C SER A 19 8.80 17.29 6.78
N MET A 20 7.72 17.91 6.28
CA MET A 20 7.63 19.37 6.15
C MET A 20 7.55 20.09 7.51
N ILE A 21 6.82 19.51 8.47
CA ILE A 21 6.77 20.02 9.86
C ILE A 21 8.17 19.91 10.48
N GLU A 22 8.83 18.76 10.33
CA GLU A 22 10.19 18.57 10.86
C GLU A 22 11.22 19.55 10.25
N LEU A 23 11.09 19.91 8.96
CA LEU A 23 11.91 20.97 8.37
C LEU A 23 11.61 22.31 9.03
N THR A 24 10.33 22.64 9.21
CA THR A 24 9.91 23.89 9.87
C THR A 24 10.48 23.98 11.29
N ASP A 25 10.49 22.87 12.02
CA ASP A 25 11.08 22.82 13.36
C ASP A 25 12.61 22.93 13.32
N ALA A 26 13.28 22.31 12.36
CA ALA A 26 14.73 22.42 12.17
C ALA A 26 15.19 23.84 11.78
N GLU A 27 14.32 24.62 11.14
CA GLU A 27 14.58 26.02 10.82
C GLU A 27 14.47 26.95 12.03
N ARG A 28 13.77 26.55 13.10
CA ARG A 28 13.63 27.36 14.32
C ARG A 28 14.91 27.35 15.13
N TYR A 29 15.16 28.45 15.84
CA TYR A 29 16.21 28.48 16.85
C TYR A 29 15.79 27.65 18.06
N PRO A 30 16.73 26.98 18.74
CA PRO A 30 16.40 26.24 19.96
C PRO A 30 15.88 27.21 21.02
N ASN A 31 14.82 26.82 21.71
CA ASN A 31 14.29 27.62 22.81
C ASN A 31 15.19 27.45 24.04
N PRO A 32 15.54 28.54 24.76
CA PRO A 32 16.23 28.41 26.03
C PRO A 32 15.31 27.73 27.04
N ALA A 33 15.88 26.84 27.86
CA ALA A 33 15.21 26.28 29.01
C ALA A 33 15.64 27.07 30.26
N ILE A 34 14.68 27.45 31.09
CA ILE A 34 14.93 28.08 32.38
C ILE A 34 14.49 27.08 33.44
N ASN A 35 15.37 26.79 34.39
CA ASN A 35 15.10 25.95 35.54
C ASN A 35 15.26 26.76 36.83
N PHE A 36 14.45 26.38 37.82
CA PHE A 36 14.44 26.95 39.15
C PHE A 36 14.38 25.80 40.14
N SER A 37 15.26 25.79 41.13
CA SER A 37 15.26 24.79 42.20
C SER A 37 15.63 25.42 43.54
N TRP A 38 15.06 24.84 44.61
CA TRP A 38 15.39 25.18 45.99
C TRP A 38 15.72 23.89 46.74
N GLU A 39 16.83 23.89 47.47
CA GLU A 39 17.24 22.78 48.33
C GLU A 39 17.66 23.29 49.71
N ASN A 40 17.50 22.45 50.74
CA ASN A 40 17.98 22.71 52.09
C ASN A 40 19.12 21.73 52.39
N LEU A 41 20.33 22.25 52.57
CA LEU A 41 21.52 21.47 52.91
C LEU A 41 21.76 21.58 54.42
N GLY A 42 21.80 20.45 55.12
CA GLY A 42 22.12 20.39 56.55
C GLY A 42 23.20 19.36 56.83
N SER A 43 24.28 19.75 57.50
CA SER A 43 25.30 18.82 58.02
C SER A 43 25.76 19.26 59.41
N SER A 44 25.64 18.34 60.38
CA SER A 44 26.18 18.41 61.74
C SER A 44 26.09 19.78 62.43
N GLY A 45 24.85 20.28 62.55
CA GLY A 45 24.50 21.38 63.46
C GLY A 45 24.25 22.73 62.78
N GLU A 46 24.54 22.87 61.49
CA GLU A 46 24.21 24.07 60.71
C GLU A 46 23.33 23.72 59.50
N THR A 47 22.26 24.49 59.30
CA THR A 47 21.30 24.34 58.20
C THR A 47 21.36 25.57 57.29
N ALA A 48 21.49 25.36 55.98
CA ALA A 48 21.53 26.41 54.97
C ALA A 48 20.55 26.10 53.83
N GLY A 49 19.78 27.10 53.40
CA GLY A 49 18.89 27.00 52.24
C GLY A 49 19.53 27.62 51.00
N GLU A 50 19.43 26.95 49.85
CA GLU A 50 20.02 27.40 48.58
C GLU A 50 18.97 27.45 47.47
N TRP A 51 18.86 28.60 46.80
CA TRP A 51 18.06 28.76 45.59
C TRP A 51 18.98 28.83 44.37
N VAL A 52 18.66 28.02 43.36
CA VAL A 52 19.40 27.96 42.11
C VAL A 52 18.46 28.28 40.95
N VAL A 53 18.86 29.25 40.13
CA VAL A 53 18.19 29.57 38.86
C VAL A 53 19.19 29.34 37.76
N GLY A 54 18.87 28.44 36.83
CA GLY A 54 19.73 28.10 35.71
C GLY A 54 19.03 28.32 34.39
N GLY A 55 19.76 28.83 33.40
CA GLY A 55 19.35 28.83 32.00
C GLY A 55 20.22 27.86 31.22
N SER A 56 19.63 27.05 30.35
CA SER A 56 20.37 26.24 29.38
C SER A 56 19.87 26.50 27.97
N MET A 57 20.80 26.59 27.02
CA MET A 57 20.51 26.62 25.60
C MET A 57 21.56 25.76 24.91
N PRO A 58 21.15 24.81 24.05
CA PRO A 58 22.10 24.04 23.29
C PRO A 58 22.80 24.98 22.29
N LEU A 59 24.13 24.94 22.19
CA LEU A 59 24.90 25.79 21.27
C LEU A 59 25.21 25.10 19.93
N ASN A 60 24.85 23.83 19.78
CA ASN A 60 25.11 23.02 18.59
C ASN A 60 24.45 23.60 17.32
N PHE A 61 23.38 24.38 17.46
CA PHE A 61 22.75 25.10 16.35
C PHE A 61 23.70 26.05 15.60
N ILE A 62 24.82 26.46 16.22
CA ILE A 62 25.79 27.37 15.58
C ILE A 62 26.46 26.70 14.37
N TRP A 63 26.78 25.41 14.45
CA TRP A 63 27.51 24.68 13.40
C TRP A 63 26.68 23.55 12.74
N GLU A 64 25.72 22.93 13.44
CA GLU A 64 24.95 21.80 12.90
C GLU A 64 23.68 22.22 12.17
N ARG A 65 23.15 23.42 12.44
CA ARG A 65 21.83 23.84 11.94
C ARG A 65 21.72 23.78 10.42
N LYS A 66 22.76 24.23 9.71
CA LYS A 66 22.76 24.21 8.23
C LYS A 66 22.63 22.78 7.70
N TYR A 67 23.43 21.86 8.23
CA TYR A 67 23.41 20.45 7.80
C TYR A 67 22.11 19.75 8.21
N ASN A 68 21.55 20.07 9.36
CA ASN A 68 20.26 19.55 9.79
C ASN A 68 19.13 20.00 8.84
N ILE A 69 19.06 21.30 8.51
CA ILE A 69 18.09 21.82 7.53
C ILE A 69 18.27 21.15 6.17
N GLU A 70 19.50 21.01 5.69
CA GLU A 70 19.78 20.37 4.41
C GLU A 70 19.35 18.89 4.39
N SER A 71 19.66 18.14 5.46
CA SER A 71 19.21 16.77 5.65
C SER A 71 17.68 16.63 5.61
N LYS A 72 16.95 17.54 6.28
CA LYS A 72 15.48 17.56 6.24
C LYS A 72 14.92 17.90 4.86
N LYS A 73 15.59 18.75 4.08
CA LYS A 73 15.22 19.02 2.67
C LYS A 73 15.38 17.77 1.80
N TYR A 74 16.52 17.08 1.90
CA TYR A 74 16.72 15.81 1.18
C TYR A 74 15.71 14.75 1.59
N LEU A 75 15.34 14.69 2.87
CA LEU A 75 14.30 13.79 3.35
C LEU A 75 12.94 14.10 2.69
N ILE A 76 12.55 15.37 2.60
CA ILE A 76 11.32 15.78 1.89
C ILE A 76 11.36 15.34 0.43
N ASP A 77 12.48 15.55 -0.26
CA ASP A 77 12.59 15.17 -1.66
C ASP A 77 12.54 13.64 -1.85
N ALA A 78 13.14 12.87 -0.94
CA ALA A 78 12.99 11.42 -0.91
C ALA A 78 11.52 11.01 -0.70
N GLN A 79 10.80 11.65 0.24
CA GLN A 79 9.38 11.37 0.49
C GLN A 79 8.50 11.72 -0.72
N LYS A 80 8.81 12.78 -1.48
CA LYS A 80 8.12 13.08 -2.74
C LYS A 80 8.31 11.98 -3.78
N LEU A 81 9.55 11.50 -3.94
CA LEU A 81 9.86 10.41 -4.87
C LEU A 81 9.14 9.12 -4.50
N LEU A 82 9.10 8.79 -3.21
CA LEU A 82 8.34 7.63 -2.70
C LEU A 82 6.83 7.76 -2.95
N LEU A 83 6.26 8.94 -2.71
CA LEU A 83 4.86 9.20 -3.02
C LEU A 83 4.56 9.01 -4.53
N ASP A 84 5.44 9.50 -5.40
CA ASP A 84 5.27 9.34 -6.84
C ASP A 84 5.45 7.88 -7.30
N GLN A 85 6.36 7.13 -6.67
CA GLN A 85 6.47 5.69 -6.86
C GLN A 85 5.17 4.98 -6.47
N ALA A 86 4.62 5.26 -5.28
CA ALA A 86 3.38 4.65 -4.80
C ALA A 86 2.20 4.91 -5.75
N LYS A 87 2.12 6.10 -6.35
CA LYS A 87 1.12 6.42 -7.40
C LYS A 87 1.30 5.56 -8.64
N ARG A 88 2.53 5.37 -9.11
CA ARG A 88 2.84 4.54 -10.29
C ARG A 88 2.51 3.07 -10.02
N ASP A 89 2.85 2.56 -8.84
CA ASP A 89 2.56 1.19 -8.44
C ASP A 89 1.06 0.94 -8.32
N LEU A 90 0.30 1.91 -7.80
CA LEU A 90 -1.16 1.84 -7.80
C LEU A 90 -1.73 1.81 -9.23
N ALA A 91 -1.26 2.68 -10.11
CA ALA A 91 -1.71 2.72 -11.50
C ALA A 91 -1.40 1.40 -12.23
N PHE A 92 -0.22 0.84 -12.01
CA PHE A 92 0.18 -0.44 -12.57
C PHE A 92 -0.71 -1.59 -12.05
N ARG A 93 -0.94 -1.66 -10.73
CA ARG A 93 -1.83 -2.66 -10.11
C ARG A 93 -3.25 -2.59 -10.69
N LEU A 94 -3.80 -1.38 -10.85
CA LEU A 94 -5.13 -1.18 -11.44
C LEU A 94 -5.17 -1.65 -12.90
N LYS A 95 -4.17 -1.29 -13.71
CA LYS A 95 -4.08 -1.74 -15.11
C LYS A 95 -4.01 -3.27 -15.19
N LYS A 96 -3.18 -3.89 -14.37
CA LYS A 96 -3.06 -5.35 -14.30
C LYS A 96 -4.38 -6.01 -13.90
N ALA A 97 -5.04 -5.50 -12.86
CA ALA A 97 -6.33 -6.00 -12.40
C ALA A 97 -7.41 -5.90 -13.49
N TYR A 98 -7.45 -4.77 -14.20
CA TYR A 98 -8.38 -4.56 -15.31
C TYR A 98 -8.15 -5.52 -16.48
N LEU A 99 -6.88 -5.69 -16.89
CA LEU A 99 -6.54 -6.63 -17.97
C LEU A 99 -6.86 -8.07 -17.58
N ASN A 100 -6.55 -8.46 -16.33
CA ASN A 100 -6.90 -9.78 -15.83
C ASN A 100 -8.41 -10.00 -15.82
N TYR A 101 -9.18 -9.01 -15.37
CA TYR A 101 -10.63 -9.08 -15.38
C TYR A 101 -11.18 -9.33 -16.79
N HIS A 102 -10.78 -8.53 -17.77
CA HIS A 102 -11.23 -8.71 -19.15
C HIS A 102 -10.74 -10.02 -19.77
N TYR A 103 -9.52 -10.44 -19.49
CA TYR A 103 -9.02 -11.73 -19.95
C TYR A 103 -9.90 -12.87 -19.43
N HIS A 104 -10.24 -12.85 -18.15
CA HIS A 104 -11.13 -13.86 -17.56
C HIS A 104 -12.57 -13.75 -18.06
N GLU A 105 -13.07 -12.54 -18.32
CA GLU A 105 -14.38 -12.32 -18.92
C GLU A 105 -14.48 -12.96 -20.32
N GLU A 106 -13.47 -12.74 -21.17
CA GLU A 106 -13.41 -13.34 -22.51
C GLU A 106 -13.24 -14.86 -22.45
N LEU A 107 -12.42 -15.37 -21.52
CA LEU A 107 -12.32 -16.80 -21.31
C LEU A 107 -13.67 -17.42 -20.94
N VAL A 108 -14.44 -16.79 -20.04
CA VAL A 108 -15.78 -17.28 -19.67
C VAL A 108 -16.69 -17.33 -20.90
N LYS A 109 -16.71 -16.30 -21.75
CA LYS A 109 -17.49 -16.31 -23.00
C LYS A 109 -17.11 -17.48 -23.92
N ILE A 110 -15.82 -17.76 -24.06
CA ILE A 110 -15.33 -18.90 -24.86
C ILE A 110 -15.79 -20.22 -24.24
N TYR A 111 -15.68 -20.38 -22.92
CA TYR A 111 -16.16 -21.58 -22.23
C TYR A 111 -17.68 -21.77 -22.41
N ASP A 112 -18.48 -20.73 -22.27
CA ASP A 112 -19.94 -20.78 -22.47
C ASP A 112 -20.30 -21.20 -23.90
N SER A 113 -19.60 -20.65 -24.90
CA SER A 113 -19.81 -21.05 -26.30
C SER A 113 -19.42 -22.51 -26.55
N THR A 114 -18.36 -22.98 -25.88
CA THR A 114 -17.87 -24.36 -25.99
C THR A 114 -18.86 -25.34 -25.36
N VAL A 115 -19.39 -25.02 -24.18
CA VAL A 115 -20.44 -25.82 -23.51
C VAL A 115 -21.67 -25.92 -24.42
N THR A 116 -22.13 -24.79 -24.97
CA THR A 116 -23.27 -24.75 -25.89
C THR A 116 -23.06 -25.64 -27.13
N LEU A 117 -21.87 -25.56 -27.75
CA LEU A 117 -21.52 -26.40 -28.90
C LEU A 117 -21.56 -27.89 -28.55
N PHE A 118 -21.00 -28.28 -27.41
CA PHE A 118 -21.02 -29.69 -26.99
C PHE A 118 -22.43 -30.19 -26.66
N GLU A 119 -23.30 -29.33 -26.11
CA GLU A 119 -24.72 -29.67 -25.93
C GLU A 119 -25.42 -29.93 -27.26
N GLU A 120 -25.11 -29.15 -28.31
CA GLU A 120 -25.63 -29.38 -29.65
C GLU A 120 -25.09 -30.68 -30.28
N ILE A 121 -23.80 -30.97 -30.14
CA ILE A 121 -23.20 -32.24 -30.58
C ILE A 121 -23.87 -33.43 -29.88
N MET A 122 -24.12 -33.31 -28.57
CA MET A 122 -24.83 -34.32 -27.79
C MET A 122 -26.25 -34.55 -28.29
N ARG A 123 -27.00 -33.47 -28.58
CA ARG A 123 -28.36 -33.53 -29.11
C ARG A 123 -28.40 -34.20 -30.49
N THR A 124 -27.53 -33.78 -31.41
CA THR A 124 -27.47 -34.32 -32.78
C THR A 124 -27.01 -35.78 -32.82
N SER A 125 -26.07 -36.16 -31.95
CA SER A 125 -25.63 -37.56 -31.83
C SER A 125 -26.74 -38.47 -31.31
N GLY A 126 -27.56 -38.00 -30.36
CA GLY A 126 -28.75 -38.74 -29.90
C GLY A 126 -29.74 -39.02 -31.03
N LEU A 127 -29.99 -38.03 -31.90
CA LEU A 127 -30.86 -38.19 -33.06
C LEU A 127 -30.29 -39.21 -34.07
N LYS A 128 -28.98 -39.14 -34.36
CA LYS A 128 -28.30 -40.10 -35.24
C LYS A 128 -28.36 -41.53 -34.71
N LEU A 129 -28.23 -41.71 -33.40
CA LEU A 129 -28.38 -43.03 -32.78
C LEU A 129 -29.80 -43.57 -32.98
N SER A 130 -30.84 -42.75 -32.78
CA SER A 130 -32.23 -43.14 -33.01
C SER A 130 -32.53 -43.47 -34.48
N ALA A 131 -31.81 -42.85 -35.42
CA ALA A 131 -31.87 -43.18 -36.85
C ALA A 131 -31.06 -44.45 -37.22
N GLY A 132 -30.23 -44.96 -36.31
CA GLY A 132 -29.33 -46.09 -36.56
C GLY A 132 -28.01 -45.72 -37.24
N ASP A 133 -27.72 -44.43 -37.41
CA ASP A 133 -26.54 -43.91 -38.12
C ASP A 133 -25.24 -44.00 -37.29
N ILE A 134 -25.35 -44.12 -35.97
CA ILE A 134 -24.20 -44.31 -35.07
C ILE A 134 -24.50 -45.40 -34.04
N SER A 135 -23.44 -45.97 -33.49
CA SER A 135 -23.53 -46.99 -32.43
C SER A 135 -23.67 -46.38 -31.03
N HIS A 136 -24.19 -47.17 -30.08
CA HIS A 136 -24.24 -46.78 -28.66
C HIS A 136 -22.85 -46.50 -28.07
N TYR A 137 -21.81 -47.21 -28.54
CA TYR A 137 -20.43 -46.99 -28.11
C TYR A 137 -19.91 -45.61 -28.52
N GLU A 138 -20.19 -45.18 -29.74
CA GLU A 138 -19.80 -43.85 -30.23
C GLU A 138 -20.49 -42.74 -29.45
N LEU A 139 -21.79 -42.89 -29.14
CA LEU A 139 -22.50 -41.94 -28.27
C LEU A 139 -21.86 -41.87 -26.87
N GLN A 140 -21.50 -43.01 -26.29
CA GLN A 140 -20.88 -43.06 -24.96
C GLN A 140 -19.51 -42.36 -24.94
N ARG A 141 -18.72 -42.49 -26.02
CA ARG A 141 -17.45 -41.77 -26.18
C ARG A 141 -17.67 -40.25 -26.23
N ILE A 142 -18.61 -39.78 -27.03
CA ILE A 142 -18.95 -38.34 -27.15
C ILE A 142 -19.44 -37.77 -25.80
N GLN A 143 -20.24 -38.53 -25.06
CA GLN A 143 -20.68 -38.17 -23.70
C GLN A 143 -19.50 -38.02 -22.73
N MET A 144 -18.53 -38.92 -22.79
CA MET A 144 -17.34 -38.87 -21.93
C MET A 144 -16.45 -37.67 -22.26
N GLU A 145 -16.31 -37.32 -23.53
CA GLU A 145 -15.55 -36.14 -23.96
C GLU A 145 -16.26 -34.84 -23.53
N THR A 146 -17.58 -34.76 -23.70
CA THR A 146 -18.39 -33.60 -23.30
C THR A 146 -18.33 -33.33 -21.79
N LYS A 147 -18.39 -34.38 -20.96
CA LYS A 147 -18.32 -34.26 -19.48
C LYS A 147 -17.02 -33.63 -18.98
N LYS A 148 -15.93 -33.67 -19.76
CA LYS A 148 -14.67 -33.03 -19.37
C LYS A 148 -14.74 -31.50 -19.39
N TYR A 149 -15.66 -30.94 -20.17
CA TYR A 149 -15.82 -29.49 -20.37
C TYR A 149 -16.93 -28.86 -19.50
N ARG A 150 -17.59 -29.67 -18.64
CA ARG A 150 -18.67 -29.24 -17.72
C ARG A 150 -18.25 -29.24 -16.23
N LYS A 151 -16.98 -29.52 -15.93
CA LYS A 151 -16.45 -29.45 -14.56
C LYS A 151 -15.98 -28.03 -14.24
#